data_AF-A0AA38RXR3-F1
#
_entry.id   AF-A0AA38RXR3-F1
#
_cell.length_a   1.000
_cell.length_b   1.000
_cell.length_c   1.000
_cell.angle_alpha   90.00
_cell.angle_beta   90.00
_cell.angle_gamma   90.00
#
_symmetry.space_group_name_H-M   'P 1'
#
loop_
_entity.id
_entity.type
_entity.pdbx_description
1 polymer ?
#
loop_
_entity_poly.entity_id
_entity_poly.type
_entity_poly.pdbx_seq_one_letter_code
_entity_poly.pdbx_strand_id
1 'polypeptide(L)'
;MRQDCGSLGRTYSPLSGYLLSSDLPVRKELIGTHGWLERTTASTKAGPQPGSRATPQKKGRLLDGLRKIAKDMADLTSSRRPRGVDKDHRISRLSVTLDPREQSLLYCELEFTLTTVLDGYITSQFNAGRLDADKYKKIADGWQQKGRPKVVGFRYDLETQLELIILHSQDFKFYGRRAGVDAAIAGILDMMKVDSRAMRIRTFCQPDTVIAKQLLDAQSLFDMLGCSENQQIHLAEVIQFFKAVLERERQLQQNSGPQMPDGRSHHGEHA
;
A
#
# COMPACT_ATOMS: atom_id res chain seq x y z
N MET A 1 30.37 33.37 11.33
CA MET A 1 30.81 32.08 10.75
C MET A 1 30.82 31.04 11.86
N ARG A 2 29.77 30.23 11.97
CA ARG A 2 29.75 28.88 12.55
C ARG A 2 28.41 28.25 12.17
N GLN A 3 28.53 27.10 11.53
CA GLN A 3 27.48 26.30 10.93
C GLN A 3 26.70 25.57 12.02
N ASP A 4 25.37 25.63 11.98
CA ASP A 4 24.54 24.64 12.68
C ASP A 4 24.34 23.44 11.77
N CYS A 5 24.75 22.29 12.30
CA CYS A 5 24.67 20.97 11.69
C CYS A 5 23.21 20.50 11.70
N GLY A 6 22.61 20.39 10.51
CA GLY A 6 21.26 19.88 10.35
C GLY A 6 21.18 18.39 10.70
N SER A 7 20.59 18.06 11.84
CA SER A 7 19.89 16.78 11.99
C SER A 7 18.50 16.94 11.39
N LEU A 8 18.32 16.53 10.13
CA LEU A 8 16.99 16.22 9.60
C LEU A 8 16.47 15.02 10.40
N GLY A 9 15.78 15.30 11.51
CA GLY A 9 15.10 14.29 12.30
C GLY A 9 14.14 13.56 11.40
N ARG A 10 14.38 12.26 11.19
CA ARG A 10 13.47 11.40 10.43
C ARG A 10 12.09 11.51 11.08
N THR A 11 11.11 12.04 10.36
CA THR A 11 9.73 12.08 10.81
C THR A 11 9.30 10.66 11.14
N TYR A 12 8.71 10.47 12.32
CA TYR A 12 8.29 9.15 12.80
C TYR A 12 7.29 8.54 11.81
N SER A 13 7.59 7.33 11.33
CA SER A 13 6.67 6.49 10.58
C SER A 13 6.40 5.21 11.36
N PRO A 14 5.12 4.78 11.53
CA PRO A 14 4.77 3.53 12.17
C PRO A 14 5.28 2.30 11.39
N LEU A 15 5.66 2.48 10.11
CA LEU A 15 6.28 1.44 9.28
C LEU A 15 7.76 1.26 9.58
N SER A 16 8.40 2.20 10.30
CA SER A 16 9.85 2.19 10.56
C SER A 16 10.34 0.88 11.18
N GLY A 17 9.56 0.28 12.09
CA GLY A 17 9.90 -1.01 12.68
C GLY A 17 10.00 -2.13 11.65
N TYR A 18 9.09 -2.19 10.68
CA TYR A 18 9.12 -3.21 9.62
C TYR A 18 10.24 -2.98 8.60
N LEU A 19 10.64 -1.72 8.42
CA LEU A 19 11.75 -1.37 7.53
C LEU A 19 13.13 -1.59 8.18
N LEU A 20 13.19 -1.64 9.52
CA LEU A 20 14.44 -1.74 10.30
C LEU A 20 14.63 -3.10 10.98
N SER A 21 13.55 -3.84 11.26
CA SER A 21 13.58 -5.07 12.06
C SER A 21 13.39 -6.31 11.21
N SER A 22 14.32 -7.26 11.37
CA SER A 22 14.22 -8.64 10.90
C SER A 22 13.51 -9.58 11.90
N ASP A 23 13.13 -9.08 13.09
CA ASP A 23 12.45 -9.88 14.12
C ASP A 23 10.96 -9.56 14.17
N LEU A 24 10.16 -10.60 13.93
CA LEU A 24 8.71 -10.54 13.79
C LEU A 24 8.00 -11.04 15.05
N PRO A 25 6.82 -10.49 15.39
CA PRO A 25 5.95 -11.07 16.41
C PRO A 25 5.47 -12.46 15.96
N VAL A 26 5.53 -13.43 16.89
CA VAL A 26 5.07 -14.80 16.67
C VAL A 26 3.56 -14.83 16.39
N ARG A 27 3.20 -15.33 15.21
CA ARG A 27 1.82 -15.52 14.73
C ARG A 27 1.09 -16.52 15.63
N LYS A 28 0.04 -16.09 16.33
CA LYS A 28 -0.92 -16.99 16.98
C LYS A 28 -2.03 -17.27 15.98
N GLU A 29 -2.06 -18.49 15.45
CA GLU A 29 -3.14 -18.97 14.60
C GLU A 29 -4.36 -19.23 15.49
N LEU A 30 -5.35 -18.35 15.44
CA LEU A 30 -6.54 -18.42 16.32
C LEU A 30 -7.66 -19.28 15.71
N ILE A 31 -7.54 -19.72 14.46
CA ILE A 31 -8.57 -20.46 13.75
C ILE A 31 -7.89 -21.56 12.93
N GLY A 32 -8.14 -22.82 13.28
CA GLY A 32 -7.66 -23.97 12.52
C GLY A 32 -8.34 -24.07 11.16
N THR A 33 -7.84 -24.97 10.29
CA THR A 33 -8.31 -25.19 8.90
C THR A 33 -9.81 -25.50 8.75
N HIS A 34 -10.52 -25.78 9.84
CA HIS A 34 -11.96 -26.05 9.88
C HIS A 34 -12.81 -25.00 10.61
N GLY A 35 -12.27 -23.82 10.93
CA GLY A 35 -13.09 -22.69 11.40
C GLY A 35 -13.52 -22.75 12.87
N TRP A 36 -12.95 -23.63 13.69
CA TRP A 36 -13.21 -23.71 15.14
C TRP A 36 -11.92 -23.65 15.97
N LEU A 37 -12.05 -23.21 17.22
CA LEU A 37 -10.96 -23.07 18.20
C LEU A 37 -10.51 -24.46 18.70
N GLU A 38 -9.43 -25.00 18.16
CA GLU A 38 -8.83 -26.24 18.67
C GLU A 38 -8.12 -25.97 20.01
N ARG A 39 -8.26 -26.91 20.96
CA ARG A 39 -7.81 -26.75 22.34
C ARG A 39 -6.28 -26.79 22.42
N THR A 40 -5.64 -25.64 22.65
CA THR A 40 -4.19 -25.49 22.83
C THR A 40 -3.74 -25.99 24.21
N THR A 41 -3.70 -27.32 24.39
CA THR A 41 -2.95 -27.96 25.47
C THR A 41 -2.16 -29.15 24.92
N ALA A 42 -1.21 -28.88 24.03
CA ALA A 42 -0.09 -29.76 23.78
C ALA A 42 1.08 -28.96 23.20
N SER A 43 2.29 -29.41 23.55
CA SER A 43 3.60 -28.95 23.09
C SER A 43 4.05 -27.55 23.51
N THR A 44 4.29 -27.39 24.80
CA THR A 44 5.54 -26.77 25.28
C THR A 44 6.74 -27.57 24.77
N LYS A 45 7.72 -26.88 24.15
CA LYS A 45 9.19 -27.04 24.29
C LYS A 45 9.91 -26.67 22.97
N ALA A 46 10.62 -25.55 22.97
CA ALA A 46 12.02 -25.39 22.53
C ALA A 46 12.36 -23.91 22.39
N GLY A 47 13.45 -23.47 23.04
CA GLY A 47 13.88 -22.07 23.12
C GLY A 47 14.65 -21.57 21.88
N PRO A 48 14.98 -20.26 21.84
CA PRO A 48 15.59 -19.61 20.69
C PRO A 48 17.13 -19.62 20.75
N GLN A 49 17.78 -19.76 19.60
CA GLN A 49 19.21 -19.47 19.37
C GLN A 49 19.34 -18.43 18.23
N PRO A 50 20.20 -17.40 18.36
CA PRO A 50 20.27 -16.28 17.42
C PRO A 50 21.45 -16.39 16.44
N GLY A 51 21.31 -15.81 15.25
CA GLY A 51 22.46 -15.36 14.45
C GLY A 51 22.29 -15.39 12.93
N SER A 52 22.19 -14.22 12.31
CA SER A 52 23.28 -13.66 11.47
C SER A 52 22.82 -12.37 10.77
N ARG A 53 23.67 -11.34 10.87
CA ARG A 53 23.52 -10.04 10.23
C ARG A 53 23.81 -10.15 8.72
N ALA A 54 23.04 -9.45 7.89
CA ALA A 54 23.47 -9.05 6.56
C ALA A 54 23.11 -7.58 6.28
N THR A 55 24.03 -6.90 5.62
CA THR A 55 24.16 -5.46 5.43
C THR A 55 23.40 -4.95 4.19
N PRO A 56 23.01 -3.66 4.12
CA PRO A 56 22.14 -3.16 3.06
C PRO A 56 22.94 -2.63 1.86
N GLN A 57 22.54 -2.98 0.63
CA GLN A 57 23.02 -2.31 -0.57
C GLN A 57 21.90 -1.84 -1.51
N LYS A 58 21.86 -0.50 -1.60
CA LYS A 58 21.70 0.38 -2.77
C LYS A 58 20.37 0.43 -3.53
N LYS A 59 19.80 1.63 -3.44
CA LYS A 59 18.73 2.23 -4.24
C LYS A 59 19.06 2.24 -5.73
N GLY A 60 18.01 2.08 -6.53
CA GLY A 60 17.99 2.44 -7.94
C GLY A 60 17.30 1.36 -8.76
N ARG A 61 15.96 1.51 -8.91
CA ARG A 61 15.06 0.89 -9.93
C ARG A 61 13.74 0.38 -9.30
N LEU A 62 12.96 1.30 -8.72
CA LEU A 62 11.74 0.98 -7.98
C LEU A 62 10.48 0.81 -8.85
N LEU A 63 10.45 1.45 -10.01
CA LEU A 63 9.28 1.54 -10.89
C LEU A 63 8.99 0.25 -11.67
N ASP A 64 10.03 -0.37 -12.21
CA ASP A 64 9.89 -1.61 -12.97
C ASP A 64 9.36 -2.75 -12.11
N GLY A 65 9.77 -2.81 -10.84
CA GLY A 65 9.38 -3.87 -9.92
C GLY A 65 7.89 -3.85 -9.57
N LEU A 66 7.30 -2.67 -9.31
CA LEU A 66 5.87 -2.59 -8.95
C LEU A 66 4.98 -2.85 -10.17
N ARG A 67 5.34 -2.29 -11.33
CA ARG A 67 4.64 -2.56 -12.59
C ARG A 67 4.73 -4.02 -12.98
N LYS A 68 5.89 -4.66 -12.75
CA LYS A 68 6.07 -6.09 -12.94
C LYS A 68 5.19 -6.90 -12.00
N ILE A 69 5.14 -6.58 -10.71
CA ILE A 69 4.27 -7.28 -9.74
C ILE A 69 2.79 -7.15 -10.14
N ALA A 70 2.33 -5.94 -10.46
CA ALA A 70 0.95 -5.70 -10.87
C ALA A 70 0.61 -6.44 -12.18
N LYS A 71 1.56 -6.49 -13.13
CA LYS A 71 1.42 -7.22 -14.39
C LYS A 71 1.43 -8.74 -14.17
N ASP A 72 2.37 -9.27 -13.40
CA ASP A 72 2.46 -10.69 -13.07
C ASP A 72 1.18 -11.16 -12.36
N MET A 73 0.58 -10.32 -11.50
CA MET A 73 -0.71 -10.60 -10.86
C MET A 73 -1.91 -10.48 -11.84
N ALA A 74 -1.88 -9.55 -12.79
CA ALA A 74 -2.92 -9.43 -13.82
C ALA A 74 -2.86 -10.59 -14.85
N ASP A 75 -1.67 -11.08 -15.17
CA ASP A 75 -1.49 -12.22 -16.09
C ASP A 75 -1.98 -13.54 -15.45
N LEU A 76 -1.89 -13.68 -14.11
CA LEU A 76 -2.49 -14.77 -13.35
C LEU A 76 -4.03 -14.76 -13.38
N THR A 77 -4.66 -13.58 -13.52
CA THR A 77 -6.12 -13.45 -13.61
C THR A 77 -6.64 -13.47 -15.05
N SER A 78 -5.79 -13.13 -16.04
CA SER A 78 -6.16 -12.99 -17.46
C SER A 78 -6.00 -14.27 -18.29
N SER A 79 -5.20 -15.25 -17.83
CA SER A 79 -5.01 -16.50 -18.58
C SER A 79 -6.12 -17.51 -18.33
N ARG A 80 -7.25 -17.38 -19.06
CA ARG A 80 -8.14 -18.50 -19.46
C ARG A 80 -9.15 -18.07 -20.53
N ARG A 81 -8.92 -18.52 -21.78
CA ARG A 81 -9.96 -18.66 -22.80
C ARG A 81 -10.95 -19.79 -22.40
N PRO A 82 -12.24 -19.69 -22.76
CA PRO A 82 -13.24 -20.65 -22.32
C PRO A 82 -13.17 -21.93 -23.17
N ARG A 83 -12.86 -23.06 -22.54
CA ARG A 83 -13.25 -24.38 -23.04
C ARG A 83 -14.05 -25.09 -21.96
N GLY A 84 -15.29 -25.42 -22.34
CA GLY A 84 -16.06 -26.60 -21.95
C GLY A 84 -16.07 -27.01 -20.49
N VAL A 85 -17.18 -26.69 -19.83
CA VAL A 85 -17.91 -27.51 -18.85
C VAL A 85 -17.04 -28.41 -17.97
N ASP A 86 -16.64 -27.88 -16.80
CA ASP A 86 -16.93 -28.62 -15.57
C ASP A 86 -17.14 -27.68 -14.39
N LYS A 87 -18.12 -28.07 -13.58
CA LYS A 87 -18.79 -27.26 -12.58
C LYS A 87 -18.00 -27.33 -11.28
N ASP A 88 -16.96 -26.52 -11.17
CA ASP A 88 -16.33 -26.27 -9.87
C ASP A 88 -15.96 -24.80 -9.77
N HIS A 89 -16.67 -24.08 -8.89
CA HIS A 89 -16.42 -22.68 -8.56
C HIS A 89 -15.05 -22.56 -7.86
N ARG A 90 -13.96 -22.71 -8.63
CA ARG A 90 -12.70 -22.08 -8.29
C ARG A 90 -12.87 -20.59 -8.51
N ILE A 91 -13.60 -19.94 -7.59
CA ILE A 91 -13.42 -18.53 -7.31
C ILE A 91 -11.90 -18.39 -7.17
N SER A 92 -11.26 -17.75 -8.13
CA SER A 92 -9.85 -17.40 -8.03
C SER A 92 -9.75 -16.55 -6.77
N ARG A 93 -9.41 -17.17 -5.64
CA ARG A 93 -9.28 -16.49 -4.35
C ARG A 93 -8.15 -15.50 -4.56
N LEU A 94 -8.50 -14.22 -4.68
CA LEU A 94 -7.51 -13.16 -4.72
C LEU A 94 -6.66 -13.27 -3.46
N SER A 95 -5.34 -13.20 -3.60
CA SER A 95 -4.44 -13.31 -2.45
C SER A 95 -4.68 -12.13 -1.51
N VAL A 96 -4.79 -12.45 -0.22
CA VAL A 96 -4.81 -11.49 0.87
C VAL A 96 -3.63 -11.86 1.74
N THR A 97 -2.48 -11.27 1.44
CA THR A 97 -1.19 -11.63 2.02
C THR A 97 -0.91 -10.80 3.26
N LEU A 98 -1.30 -9.53 3.25
CA LEU A 98 -1.19 -8.64 4.41
C LEU A 98 -2.25 -9.01 5.45
N ASP A 99 -1.83 -9.20 6.70
CA ASP A 99 -2.77 -9.37 7.80
C ASP A 99 -3.53 -8.06 8.11
N PRO A 100 -4.64 -8.11 8.87
CA PRO A 100 -5.43 -6.91 9.14
C PRO A 100 -4.65 -5.77 9.82
N ARG A 101 -3.63 -6.09 10.63
CA ARG A 101 -2.81 -5.09 11.29
C ARG A 101 -1.84 -4.45 10.31
N GLU A 102 -1.24 -5.23 9.42
CA GLU A 102 -0.39 -4.73 8.34
C GLU A 102 -1.16 -3.85 7.37
N GLN A 103 -2.38 -4.24 6.97
CA GLN A 103 -3.25 -3.38 6.15
C GLN A 103 -3.61 -2.09 6.87
N SER A 104 -3.91 -2.14 8.18
CA SER A 104 -4.20 -0.95 8.98
C SER A 104 -3.02 0.02 9.03
N LEU A 105 -1.80 -0.48 9.26
CA LEU A 105 -0.59 0.34 9.26
C LEU A 105 -0.32 0.95 7.88
N LEU A 106 -0.44 0.16 6.81
CA LEU A 106 -0.27 0.62 5.44
C LEU A 106 -1.24 1.76 5.11
N TYR A 107 -2.53 1.55 5.37
CA TYR A 107 -3.56 2.54 5.03
C TYR A 107 -3.47 3.79 5.88
N CYS A 108 -3.13 3.67 7.17
CA CYS A 108 -2.87 4.82 8.03
C CYS A 108 -1.77 5.71 7.45
N GLU A 109 -0.64 5.11 7.07
CA GLU A 109 0.49 5.85 6.52
C GLU A 109 0.21 6.41 5.13
N LEU A 110 -0.46 5.63 4.28
CA LEU A 110 -0.83 6.07 2.92
C LEU A 110 -1.81 7.24 2.96
N GLU A 111 -2.85 7.16 3.79
CA GLU A 111 -3.85 8.23 3.95
C GLU A 111 -3.20 9.51 4.51
N PHE A 112 -2.34 9.38 5.52
CA PHE A 112 -1.62 10.52 6.08
C PHE A 112 -0.69 11.17 5.04
N THR A 113 0.04 10.35 4.27
CA THR A 113 0.97 10.81 3.24
C THR A 113 0.23 11.55 2.12
N LEU A 114 -0.87 10.98 1.62
CA LEU A 114 -1.71 11.60 0.58
C LEU A 114 -2.33 12.92 1.05
N THR A 115 -3.00 12.93 2.20
CA THR A 115 -3.65 14.14 2.73
C THR A 115 -2.68 15.27 3.06
N THR A 116 -1.43 14.95 3.38
CA THR A 116 -0.37 15.94 3.64
C THR A 116 0.16 16.54 2.34
N VAL A 117 0.35 15.71 1.31
CA VAL A 117 0.75 16.20 -0.01
C VAL A 117 -0.32 17.07 -0.65
N LEU A 118 -1.60 16.66 -0.57
CA LEU A 118 -2.70 17.43 -1.13
C LEU A 118 -2.86 18.79 -0.45
N ASP A 119 -2.76 18.86 0.88
CA ASP A 119 -2.85 20.12 1.62
C ASP A 119 -1.73 21.09 1.21
N GLY A 120 -0.49 20.61 1.13
CA GLY A 120 0.65 21.39 0.66
C GLY A 120 0.49 21.84 -0.80
N TYR A 121 -0.01 20.95 -1.67
CA TYR A 121 -0.27 21.27 -3.06
C TYR A 121 -1.34 22.37 -3.19
N ILE A 122 -2.51 22.21 -2.55
CA ILE A 122 -3.59 23.20 -2.58
C ILE A 122 -3.11 24.54 -2.02
N THR A 123 -2.36 24.53 -0.93
CA THR A 123 -1.73 25.73 -0.36
C THR A 123 -0.82 26.42 -1.39
N SER A 124 -0.02 25.67 -2.14
CA SER A 124 0.83 26.24 -3.19
C SER A 124 0.04 26.86 -4.35
N GLN A 125 -1.10 26.27 -4.72
CA GLN A 125 -1.99 26.81 -5.76
C GLN A 125 -2.70 28.08 -5.28
N PHE A 126 -3.15 28.08 -4.03
CA PHE A 126 -3.73 29.25 -3.36
C PHE A 126 -2.75 30.42 -3.32
N ASN A 127 -1.52 30.19 -2.84
CA ASN A 127 -0.47 31.22 -2.77
C ASN A 127 -0.10 31.79 -4.15
N ALA A 128 -0.32 31.02 -5.20
CA ALA A 128 -0.09 31.44 -6.57
C ALA A 128 -1.33 32.09 -7.24
N GLY A 129 -2.39 32.35 -6.48
CA GLY A 129 -3.61 33.01 -6.96
C GLY A 129 -4.50 32.16 -7.87
N ARG A 130 -4.34 30.82 -7.86
CA ARG A 130 -5.07 29.90 -8.75
C ARG A 130 -6.29 29.23 -8.10
N LEU A 131 -6.61 29.60 -6.86
CA LEU A 131 -7.77 29.08 -6.13
C LEU A 131 -8.93 30.09 -6.23
N ASP A 132 -10.03 29.64 -6.83
CA ASP A 132 -11.23 30.43 -7.00
C ASP A 132 -12.06 30.40 -5.70
N ALA A 133 -12.42 31.58 -5.20
CA ALA A 133 -13.08 31.73 -3.91
C ALA A 133 -14.50 31.13 -3.90
N ASP A 134 -15.23 31.21 -5.02
CA ASP A 134 -16.60 30.71 -5.12
C ASP A 134 -16.62 29.18 -5.21
N LYS A 135 -15.69 28.59 -5.97
CA LYS A 135 -15.48 27.14 -6.03
C LYS A 135 -15.04 26.61 -4.67
N TYR A 136 -14.10 27.26 -3.99
CA TYR A 136 -13.70 26.88 -2.65
C TYR A 136 -14.84 26.97 -1.64
N LYS A 137 -15.66 28.04 -1.69
CA LYS A 137 -16.82 28.20 -0.82
C LYS A 137 -17.78 27.02 -0.92
N LYS A 138 -18.02 26.48 -2.12
CA LYS A 138 -18.86 25.27 -2.30
C LYS A 138 -18.31 24.06 -1.53
N ILE A 139 -16.98 23.87 -1.54
CA ILE A 139 -16.33 22.79 -0.78
C ILE A 139 -16.48 23.03 0.72
N ALA A 140 -16.21 24.25 1.19
CA ALA A 140 -16.30 24.61 2.60
C ALA A 140 -17.73 24.49 3.14
N ASP A 141 -18.73 24.99 2.40
CA ASP A 141 -20.14 24.90 2.75
C ASP A 141 -20.60 23.43 2.77
N GLY A 142 -20.22 22.64 1.76
CA GLY A 142 -20.52 21.20 1.71
C GLY A 142 -19.89 20.42 2.87
N TRP A 143 -18.71 20.83 3.33
CA TRP A 143 -18.08 20.27 4.53
C TRP A 143 -18.84 20.61 5.81
N GLN A 144 -19.25 21.87 5.98
CA GLN A 144 -20.04 22.33 7.12
C GLN A 144 -21.44 21.72 7.17
N GLN A 145 -22.11 21.59 6.02
CA GLN A 145 -23.43 20.96 5.90
C GLN A 145 -23.42 19.48 6.33
N LYS A 146 -22.28 18.79 6.19
CA LYS A 146 -22.07 17.43 6.71
C LYS A 146 -21.85 17.40 8.25
N GLY A 147 -21.95 18.53 8.94
CA GLY A 147 -21.73 18.64 10.38
C GLY A 147 -20.27 18.47 10.80
N ARG A 148 -19.32 18.71 9.89
CA ARG A 148 -17.90 18.41 10.14
C ARG A 148 -17.16 19.59 10.76
N PRO A 149 -16.19 19.35 11.67
CA PRO A 149 -15.41 20.42 12.31
C PRO A 149 -14.66 21.29 11.29
N LYS A 150 -14.44 22.56 11.61
CA LYS A 150 -13.58 23.43 10.78
C LYS A 150 -12.17 22.85 10.71
N VAL A 151 -11.56 22.93 9.53
CA VAL A 151 -10.20 22.46 9.28
C VAL A 151 -9.19 23.61 9.41
N VAL A 152 -7.95 23.26 9.71
CA VAL A 152 -6.82 24.20 9.66
C VAL A 152 -6.21 24.09 8.26
N GLY A 153 -5.99 25.21 7.58
CA GLY A 153 -5.51 25.21 6.18
C GLY A 153 -6.50 24.50 5.26
N PHE A 154 -6.02 23.59 4.42
CA PHE A 154 -6.82 22.77 3.50
C PHE A 154 -6.86 21.30 3.94
N ARG A 155 -6.67 21.03 5.24
CA ARG A 155 -6.60 19.69 5.86
C ARG A 155 -7.97 18.98 5.97
N TYR A 156 -8.73 18.97 4.88
CA TYR A 156 -9.93 18.14 4.75
C TYR A 156 -9.59 16.65 4.66
N ASP A 157 -10.60 15.78 4.67
CA ASP A 157 -10.37 14.38 4.34
C ASP A 157 -9.90 14.21 2.89
N LEU A 158 -9.31 13.05 2.58
CA LEU A 158 -8.70 12.77 1.28
C LEU A 158 -9.68 12.99 0.12
N GLU A 159 -10.91 12.48 0.24
CA GLU A 159 -11.95 12.62 -0.78
C GLU A 159 -12.30 14.09 -1.04
N THR A 160 -12.45 14.90 0.01
CA THR A 160 -12.80 16.32 -0.10
C THR A 160 -11.65 17.15 -0.67
N GLN A 161 -10.40 16.85 -0.31
CA GLN A 161 -9.23 17.51 -0.91
C GLN A 161 -9.13 17.21 -2.42
N LEU A 162 -9.37 15.97 -2.83
CA LEU A 162 -9.43 15.59 -4.25
C LEU A 162 -10.58 16.29 -4.97
N GLU A 163 -11.75 16.39 -4.35
CA GLU A 163 -12.89 17.11 -4.90
C GLU A 163 -12.61 18.60 -5.14
N LEU A 164 -11.90 19.25 -4.20
CA LEU A 164 -11.43 20.63 -4.37
C LEU A 164 -10.53 20.76 -5.60
N ILE A 165 -9.55 19.86 -5.75
CA ILE A 165 -8.61 19.85 -6.88
C ILE A 165 -9.35 19.60 -8.20
N ILE A 166 -10.28 18.65 -8.25
CA ILE A 166 -11.10 18.36 -9.43
C ILE A 166 -11.89 19.60 -9.85
N LEU A 167 -12.52 20.28 -8.90
CA LEU A 167 -13.31 21.49 -9.16
C LEU A 167 -12.45 22.64 -9.73
N HIS A 168 -11.15 22.66 -9.42
CA HIS A 168 -10.17 23.62 -9.91
C HIS A 168 -9.24 23.06 -10.99
N SER A 169 -9.59 21.94 -11.63
CA SER A 169 -8.69 21.27 -12.58
C SER A 169 -8.28 22.14 -13.79
N GLN A 170 -9.09 23.16 -14.12
CA GLN A 170 -8.78 24.12 -15.19
C GLN A 170 -7.96 25.32 -14.70
N ASP A 171 -7.96 25.59 -13.39
CA ASP A 171 -7.28 26.74 -12.79
C ASP A 171 -5.91 26.33 -12.21
N PHE A 172 -5.81 25.11 -11.69
CA PHE A 172 -4.63 24.59 -11.03
C PHE A 172 -3.54 24.18 -12.03
N LYS A 173 -2.29 24.39 -11.62
CA LYS A 173 -1.14 23.96 -12.40
C LYS A 173 -0.74 22.54 -12.01
N PHE A 174 -0.77 21.64 -12.98
CA PHE A 174 -0.29 20.27 -12.87
C PHE A 174 1.10 20.11 -13.49
N TYR A 175 1.77 19.01 -13.15
CA TYR A 175 3.16 18.70 -13.47
C TYR A 175 3.32 17.26 -13.99
N GLY A 176 4.55 16.91 -14.33
CA GLY A 176 4.88 15.60 -14.88
C GLY A 176 4.52 15.43 -16.35
N ARG A 177 4.76 14.22 -16.88
CA ARG A 177 4.66 13.92 -18.32
C ARG A 177 3.26 14.11 -18.91
N ARG A 178 2.22 14.10 -18.07
CA ARG A 178 0.80 14.17 -18.49
C ARG A 178 0.15 15.51 -18.14
N ALA A 179 0.92 16.51 -17.71
CA ALA A 179 0.42 17.82 -17.27
C ALA A 179 -0.35 18.61 -18.35
N GLY A 180 -0.10 18.34 -19.63
CA GLY A 180 -0.79 19.00 -20.74
C GLY A 180 -1.94 18.18 -21.34
N VAL A 181 -2.36 17.10 -20.69
CA VAL A 181 -3.39 16.19 -21.20
C VAL A 181 -4.54 16.14 -20.20
N ASP A 182 -5.55 16.99 -20.38
CA ASP A 182 -6.68 17.16 -19.46
C ASP A 182 -7.40 15.84 -19.15
N ALA A 183 -7.62 15.00 -20.17
CA ALA A 183 -8.23 13.69 -20.01
C ALA A 183 -7.41 12.77 -19.07
N ALA A 184 -6.09 12.88 -19.10
CA ALA A 184 -5.21 12.11 -18.23
C ALA A 184 -5.22 12.65 -16.79
N ILE A 185 -5.29 13.97 -16.63
CA ILE A 185 -5.44 14.63 -15.33
C ILE A 185 -6.75 14.21 -14.67
N ALA A 186 -7.87 14.38 -15.39
CA ALA A 186 -9.19 13.96 -14.94
C ALA A 186 -9.21 12.48 -14.58
N GLY A 187 -8.66 11.62 -15.44
CA GLY A 187 -8.59 10.17 -15.18
C GLY A 187 -7.86 9.81 -13.89
N ILE A 188 -6.69 10.40 -13.63
CA ILE A 188 -5.93 10.11 -12.40
C ILE A 188 -6.67 10.67 -11.17
N LEU A 189 -7.24 11.88 -11.24
CA LEU A 189 -8.00 12.45 -10.13
C LEU A 189 -9.25 11.61 -9.80
N ASP A 190 -9.96 11.12 -10.81
CA ASP A 190 -11.13 10.24 -10.64
C ASP A 190 -10.74 8.89 -10.04
N MET A 191 -9.66 8.27 -10.53
CA MET A 191 -9.15 7.01 -9.95
C MET A 191 -8.79 7.21 -8.47
N MET A 192 -8.11 8.30 -8.13
CA MET A 192 -7.77 8.59 -6.74
C MET A 192 -8.99 8.90 -5.88
N LYS A 193 -10.03 9.51 -6.44
CA LYS A 193 -11.30 9.72 -5.73
C LYS A 193 -11.97 8.38 -5.42
N VAL A 194 -11.99 7.44 -6.37
CA VAL A 194 -12.48 6.07 -6.14
C VAL A 194 -11.66 5.36 -5.07
N ASP A 195 -10.34 5.45 -5.14
CA ASP A 195 -9.45 4.82 -4.16
C ASP A 195 -9.63 5.42 -2.76
N SER A 196 -9.82 6.74 -2.65
CA SER A 196 -10.09 7.40 -1.37
C SER A 196 -11.35 6.87 -0.68
N ARG A 197 -12.39 6.54 -1.45
CA ARG A 197 -13.64 5.95 -0.94
C ARG A 197 -13.42 4.52 -0.48
N ALA A 198 -12.65 3.74 -1.23
CA ALA A 198 -12.32 2.37 -0.88
C ALA A 198 -11.46 2.33 0.40
N MET A 199 -10.44 3.19 0.50
CA MET A 199 -9.56 3.30 1.69
C MET A 199 -10.32 3.70 2.95
N ARG A 200 -11.39 4.50 2.83
CA ARG A 200 -12.25 4.87 3.96
C ARG A 200 -12.95 3.68 4.60
N ILE A 201 -13.14 2.58 3.86
CA ILE A 201 -13.80 1.36 4.35
C ILE A 201 -12.74 0.45 5.00
N ARG A 202 -12.72 0.46 6.35
CA ARG A 202 -11.71 -0.22 7.18
C ARG A 202 -12.01 -1.71 7.41
N THR A 203 -12.16 -2.49 6.33
CA THR A 203 -12.35 -3.94 6.43
C THR A 203 -11.04 -4.72 6.62
N PHE A 204 -9.91 -4.15 6.18
CA PHE A 204 -8.56 -4.72 6.33
C PHE A 204 -8.42 -6.17 5.82
N CYS A 205 -9.18 -6.50 4.78
CA CYS A 205 -9.13 -7.76 4.07
C CYS A 205 -9.05 -7.52 2.55
N GLN A 206 -8.47 -6.38 2.16
CA GLN A 206 -8.36 -6.02 0.75
C GLN A 206 -7.38 -6.97 0.05
N PRO A 207 -7.71 -7.43 -1.18
CA PRO A 207 -6.77 -8.18 -1.99
C PRO A 207 -5.49 -7.42 -2.27
N ASP A 208 -4.36 -8.13 -2.37
CA ASP A 208 -3.05 -7.52 -2.64
C ASP A 208 -3.06 -6.72 -3.96
N THR A 209 -3.82 -7.19 -4.96
CA THR A 209 -3.99 -6.50 -6.25
C THR A 209 -4.69 -5.15 -6.12
N VAL A 210 -5.65 -5.03 -5.20
CA VAL A 210 -6.35 -3.77 -4.90
C VAL A 210 -5.38 -2.80 -4.22
N ILE A 211 -4.64 -3.27 -3.22
CA ILE A 211 -3.62 -2.46 -2.52
C ILE A 211 -2.53 -1.99 -3.51
N ALA A 212 -2.03 -2.89 -4.36
CA ALA A 212 -1.03 -2.56 -5.37
C ALA A 212 -1.52 -1.50 -6.36
N LYS A 213 -2.77 -1.60 -6.82
CA LYS A 213 -3.42 -0.62 -7.70
C LYS A 213 -3.51 0.75 -7.01
N GLN A 214 -3.94 0.80 -5.76
CA GLN A 214 -4.02 2.05 -4.99
C GLN A 214 -2.64 2.73 -4.81
N LEU A 215 -1.59 1.93 -4.58
CA LEU A 215 -0.22 2.45 -4.49
C LEU A 215 0.30 3.01 -5.83
N LEU A 216 -0.06 2.37 -6.95
CA LEU A 216 0.28 2.85 -8.30
C LEU A 216 -0.45 4.14 -8.66
N ASP A 217 -1.72 4.23 -8.29
CA ASP A 217 -2.52 5.43 -8.53
C ASP A 217 -2.03 6.59 -7.65
N ALA A 218 -1.66 6.32 -6.40
CA ALA A 218 -1.02 7.30 -5.51
C ALA A 218 0.31 7.82 -6.10
N GLN A 219 1.13 6.94 -6.68
CA GLN A 219 2.36 7.35 -7.37
C GLN A 219 2.07 8.22 -8.60
N SER A 220 1.06 7.85 -9.38
CA SER A 220 0.64 8.63 -10.55
C SER A 220 0.14 10.02 -10.16
N LEU A 221 -0.56 10.14 -9.03
CA LEU A 221 -0.97 11.41 -8.45
C LEU A 221 0.25 12.23 -8.02
N PHE A 222 1.20 11.64 -7.31
CA PHE A 222 2.41 12.34 -6.83
C PHE A 222 3.23 12.93 -7.98
N ASP A 223 3.38 12.17 -9.06
CA ASP A 223 4.06 12.64 -10.28
C ASP A 223 3.30 13.80 -10.94
N MET A 224 1.96 13.73 -10.96
CA MET A 224 1.13 14.80 -11.52
C MET A 224 1.14 16.07 -10.68
N LEU A 225 1.18 15.95 -9.35
CA LEU A 225 1.23 17.11 -8.44
C LEU A 225 2.62 17.74 -8.35
N GLY A 226 3.64 17.09 -8.92
CA GLY A 226 5.02 17.58 -8.89
C GLY A 226 5.64 17.49 -7.50
N CYS A 227 5.33 16.41 -6.77
CA CYS A 227 5.82 16.21 -5.41
C CYS A 227 7.36 16.26 -5.33
N SER A 228 7.85 16.88 -4.25
CA SER A 228 9.28 16.93 -3.93
C SER A 228 9.87 15.54 -3.68
N GLU A 229 11.19 15.43 -3.76
CA GLU A 229 11.88 14.16 -3.49
C GLU A 229 11.55 13.60 -2.11
N ASN A 230 11.47 14.45 -1.08
CA ASN A 230 11.10 14.00 0.28
C ASN A 230 9.70 13.39 0.33
N GLN A 231 8.71 14.01 -0.33
CA GLN A 231 7.35 13.46 -0.41
C GLN A 231 7.34 12.12 -1.16
N GLN A 232 8.08 12.02 -2.26
CA GLN A 232 8.23 10.79 -3.02
C GLN A 232 8.89 9.67 -2.20
N ILE A 233 9.85 10.02 -1.34
CA ILE A 233 10.48 9.07 -0.40
C ILE A 233 9.44 8.50 0.58
N HIS A 234 8.57 9.32 1.16
CA HIS A 234 7.53 8.83 2.07
C HIS A 234 6.58 7.85 1.40
N LEU A 235 6.11 8.14 0.18
CA LEU A 235 5.31 7.18 -0.58
C LEU A 235 6.10 5.90 -0.89
N ALA A 236 7.39 6.03 -1.22
CA ALA A 236 8.26 4.88 -1.46
C ALA A 236 8.40 3.99 -0.21
N GLU A 237 8.44 4.56 1.00
CA GLU A 237 8.47 3.80 2.27
C GLU A 237 7.21 2.94 2.44
N VAL A 238 6.02 3.49 2.13
CA VAL A 238 4.76 2.72 2.12
C VAL A 238 4.81 1.58 1.10
N ILE A 239 5.33 1.85 -0.10
CA ILE A 239 5.48 0.83 -1.16
C ILE A 239 6.49 -0.25 -0.74
N GLN A 240 7.59 0.12 -0.08
CA GLN A 240 8.58 -0.84 0.41
C GLN A 240 7.99 -1.74 1.50
N PHE A 241 7.20 -1.18 2.42
CA PHE A 241 6.50 -1.99 3.42
C PHE A 241 5.63 -3.06 2.77
N PHE A 242 4.79 -2.67 1.80
CA PHE A 242 3.95 -3.62 1.06
C PHE A 242 4.78 -4.72 0.38
N LYS A 243 5.86 -4.34 -0.31
CA LYS A 243 6.76 -5.31 -0.98
C LYS A 243 7.45 -6.25 0.00
N ALA A 244 7.90 -5.75 1.15
CA ALA A 244 8.58 -6.55 2.17
C ALA A 244 7.64 -7.62 2.74
N VAL A 245 6.37 -7.28 2.98
CA VAL A 245 5.35 -8.26 3.40
C VAL A 245 5.12 -9.33 2.34
N LEU A 246 4.92 -8.94 1.07
CA LEU A 246 4.73 -9.91 -0.02
C LEU A 246 5.91 -10.87 -0.18
N GLU A 247 7.13 -10.33 -0.09
CA GLU A 247 8.35 -11.12 -0.20
C GLU A 247 8.51 -12.10 0.98
N ARG A 248 8.18 -11.67 2.20
CA ARG A 248 8.17 -12.53 3.39
C ARG A 248 7.23 -13.73 3.20
N GLU A 249 5.99 -13.49 2.79
CA GLU A 249 5.01 -14.57 2.62
C GLU A 249 5.38 -15.50 1.46
N ARG A 250 5.98 -14.98 0.39
CA ARG A 250 6.53 -15.78 -0.70
C ARG A 250 7.64 -16.74 -0.21
N GLN A 251 8.53 -16.27 0.66
CA GLN A 251 9.59 -17.10 1.23
C GLN A 251 9.04 -18.19 2.15
N LEU A 252 8.03 -17.88 2.97
CA LEU A 252 7.36 -18.87 3.83
C LEU A 252 6.70 -19.98 3.02
N GLN A 253 6.06 -19.64 1.89
CA GLN A 253 5.46 -20.63 0.99
C GLN A 253 6.50 -21.52 0.31
N GLN A 254 7.66 -20.97 -0.07
CA GLN A 254 8.75 -21.74 -0.68
C GLN A 254 9.42 -22.70 0.32
N ASN A 255 9.58 -22.28 1.57
CA ASN A 255 10.16 -23.11 2.63
C ASN A 255 9.21 -24.20 3.15
N SER A 256 7.91 -24.10 2.85
CA SER A 256 6.87 -25.06 3.25
C SER A 256 6.55 -26.10 2.15
N GLY A 257 7.39 -26.21 1.11
CA GLY A 257 7.25 -27.21 0.05
C GLY A 257 7.36 -28.66 0.58
N PRO A 258 6.74 -29.65 -0.10
CA PRO A 258 6.53 -30.98 0.47
C PRO A 258 7.85 -31.70 0.76
N GLN A 259 8.07 -32.03 2.04
CA GLN A 259 8.97 -33.10 2.42
C GLN A 259 8.43 -34.39 1.79
N MET A 260 9.10 -34.87 0.74
CA MET A 260 8.87 -36.21 0.21
C MET A 260 9.16 -37.21 1.34
N PRO A 261 8.24 -38.14 1.68
CA PRO A 261 8.57 -39.22 2.59
C PRO A 261 9.61 -40.10 1.90
N ASP A 262 10.76 -40.26 2.57
CA ASP A 262 11.85 -41.09 2.11
C ASP A 262 11.36 -42.54 1.94
N GLY A 263 11.26 -42.96 0.68
CA GLY A 263 10.70 -44.24 0.29
C GLY A 263 11.75 -45.34 0.39
N ARG A 264 11.59 -46.21 1.39
CA ARG A 264 11.96 -47.65 1.42
C ARG A 264 13.37 -48.03 0.93
N SER A 265 14.24 -48.42 1.86
CA SER A 265 15.18 -49.52 1.64
C SER A 265 14.63 -50.81 2.23
N HIS A 266 14.17 -51.71 1.35
CA HIS A 266 13.95 -53.12 1.64
C HIS A 266 14.59 -53.93 0.49
N HIS A 267 15.82 -54.38 0.70
CA HIS A 267 16.46 -55.54 0.09
C HIS A 267 17.40 -56.04 1.19
N GLY A 268 17.32 -57.28 1.66
CA GLY A 268 16.98 -58.51 0.97
C GLY A 268 18.05 -59.50 1.43
N GLU A 269 17.70 -60.22 2.49
CA GLU A 269 18.47 -61.29 3.13
C GLU A 269 18.67 -62.42 2.10
N HIS A 270 19.93 -62.76 1.80
CA HIS A 270 20.32 -64.06 1.25
C HIS A 270 21.84 -64.27 1.42
N ALA A 271 22.21 -65.06 2.43
CA ALA A 271 23.18 -66.15 2.35
C ALA A 271 23.13 -66.94 3.66
#